data_AF-A0A7H4M0Y4-F1
#
_entry.id   AF-A0A7H4M0Y4-F1
#
_cell.length_a   1.000
_cell.length_b   1.000
_cell.length_c   1.000
_cell.angle_alpha   90.00
_cell.angle_beta   90.00
_cell.angle_gamma   90.00
#
_symmetry.space_group_name_H-M   'P 1'
#
loop_
_entity.id
_entity.type
_entity.pdbx_description
1 polymer ?
#
loop_
_entity_poly.entity_id
_entity_poly.type
_entity_poly.pdbx_seq_one_letter_code
_entity_poly.pdbx_strand_id
1 'polypeptide(L)'
;MQVILKQAGVSDYKLTELSGLREAFFGGFEGGYNKDMADAGARQLGLKDGAALFSQMKAGTLAVDTNQNALAAADPKGMAENYQQVKNRTQAALHTIVENAQARGDKNVLAISSGTAMQIMISDLTDDNAKNKPLANAAVVKIVYKDGKYTVPEIGTMKYVEAGKQALDKK
;
A
#
# COMPACT_ATOMS: atom_id res chain seq x y z
N MET A 1 -7.42 -7.04 -10.66
CA MET A 1 -6.47 -7.30 -11.77
C MET A 1 -7.17 -7.49 -13.11
N GLN A 2 -8.10 -8.44 -13.22
CA GLN A 2 -8.74 -8.83 -14.49
C GLN A 2 -9.33 -7.65 -15.28
N VAL A 3 -10.03 -6.72 -14.62
CA VAL A 3 -10.61 -5.53 -15.28
C VAL A 3 -9.53 -4.66 -15.94
N ILE A 4 -8.40 -4.44 -15.25
CA ILE A 4 -7.29 -3.62 -15.77
C ILE A 4 -6.70 -4.29 -17.02
N LEU A 5 -6.43 -5.59 -16.95
CA LEU A 5 -5.81 -6.33 -18.05
C LEU A 5 -6.74 -6.42 -19.25
N LYS A 6 -8.04 -6.69 -19.03
CA LYS A 6 -9.06 -6.66 -20.08
C LYS A 6 -9.13 -5.29 -20.76
N GLN A 7 -9.16 -4.21 -19.99
CA GLN A 7 -9.23 -2.85 -20.55
C GLN A 7 -7.95 -2.47 -21.31
N ALA A 8 -6.80 -2.98 -20.87
CA ALA A 8 -5.53 -2.79 -21.56
C ALA A 8 -5.35 -3.69 -22.80
N GLY A 9 -6.31 -4.58 -23.10
CA GLY A 9 -6.20 -5.53 -24.22
C GLY A 9 -5.20 -6.65 -23.99
N VAL A 10 -4.84 -6.94 -22.73
CA VAL A 10 -3.90 -8.01 -22.37
C VAL A 10 -4.69 -9.29 -22.09
N SER A 11 -4.59 -10.27 -23.00
CA SER A 11 -5.32 -11.55 -22.94
C SER A 11 -4.49 -12.73 -22.43
N ASP A 12 -3.18 -12.70 -22.58
CA ASP A 12 -2.28 -13.84 -22.29
C ASP A 12 -1.32 -13.51 -21.14
N TYR A 13 -1.85 -13.50 -19.91
CA TYR A 13 -1.07 -13.22 -18.70
C TYR A 13 -1.14 -14.39 -17.71
N LYS A 14 -0.06 -14.56 -16.94
CA LYS A 14 0.00 -15.50 -15.83
C LYS A 14 -0.10 -14.74 -14.51
N LEU A 15 -1.10 -15.09 -13.69
CA LEU A 15 -1.18 -14.60 -12.32
C LEU A 15 -0.09 -15.26 -11.48
N THR A 16 0.68 -14.42 -10.79
CA THR A 16 1.60 -14.86 -9.73
C THR A 16 1.13 -14.22 -8.44
N GLU A 17 0.66 -15.04 -7.51
CA GLU A 17 0.23 -14.57 -6.20
C GLU A 17 1.42 -14.58 -5.24
N LEU A 18 1.64 -13.45 -4.58
CA LEU A 18 2.64 -13.33 -3.52
C LEU A 18 1.91 -12.95 -2.24
N SER A 19 1.91 -13.84 -1.24
CA SER A 19 1.25 -13.60 0.05
C SER A 19 1.81 -12.35 0.76
N GLY A 20 3.07 -12.00 0.50
CA GLY A 20 3.69 -10.77 0.99
C GLY A 20 3.02 -9.48 0.52
N LEU A 21 2.17 -9.52 -0.52
CA LEU A 21 1.40 -8.37 -1.01
C LEU A 21 0.02 -8.20 -0.36
N ARG A 22 -0.38 -9.06 0.59
CA ARG A 22 -1.64 -8.91 1.33
C ARG A 22 -1.66 -7.59 2.10
N GLU A 23 -2.85 -7.08 2.42
CA GLU A 23 -2.98 -5.96 3.35
C GLU A 23 -2.35 -6.30 4.71
N ALA A 24 -1.96 -5.29 5.49
CA ALA A 24 -1.63 -5.47 6.90
C ALA A 24 -2.77 -6.23 7.61
N PHE A 25 -2.42 -7.28 8.35
CA PHE A 25 -3.40 -8.02 9.14
C PHE A 25 -3.70 -7.22 10.42
N PHE A 26 -4.97 -6.86 10.59
CA PHE A 26 -5.43 -6.01 11.69
C PHE A 26 -5.87 -6.79 12.93
N GLY A 27 -5.58 -8.11 12.97
CA GLY A 27 -5.77 -8.93 14.16
C GLY A 27 -7.23 -8.97 14.62
N GLY A 28 -7.49 -8.59 15.87
CA GLY A 28 -8.83 -8.56 16.45
C GLY A 28 -9.81 -7.58 15.83
N PHE A 29 -9.32 -6.61 15.03
CA PHE A 29 -10.17 -5.63 14.34
C PHE A 29 -10.73 -6.12 13.00
N GLU A 30 -10.26 -7.25 12.48
CA GLU A 30 -10.70 -7.79 11.19
C GLU A 30 -12.22 -8.04 11.16
N GLY A 31 -12.89 -7.47 10.16
CA GLY A 31 -14.35 -7.53 10.00
C GLY A 31 -15.14 -6.59 10.92
N GLY A 32 -14.48 -5.81 11.77
CA GLY A 32 -15.10 -4.80 12.64
C GLY A 32 -15.28 -3.43 11.98
N TYR A 33 -15.71 -2.43 12.77
CA TYR A 33 -15.83 -1.06 12.29
C TYR A 33 -14.48 -0.34 12.27
N ASN A 34 -14.18 0.33 11.16
CA ASN A 34 -12.98 1.17 11.03
C ASN A 34 -12.87 2.25 12.12
N LYS A 35 -14.01 2.75 12.62
CA LYS A 35 -14.03 3.73 13.70
C LYS A 35 -13.44 3.16 14.99
N ASP A 36 -13.79 1.93 15.34
CA ASP A 36 -13.34 1.30 16.59
C ASP A 36 -11.83 1.05 16.54
N MET A 37 -11.36 0.57 15.39
CA MET A 37 -9.93 0.39 15.09
C MET A 37 -9.16 1.71 15.20
N ALA A 38 -9.68 2.79 14.59
CA ALA A 38 -9.05 4.11 14.61
C ALA A 38 -9.06 4.73 16.02
N ASP A 39 -10.16 4.59 16.77
CA ASP A 39 -10.25 5.07 18.15
C ASP A 39 -9.27 4.31 19.06
N ALA A 40 -9.07 3.01 18.84
CA ALA A 40 -8.08 2.21 19.57
C ALA A 40 -6.65 2.69 19.30
N GLY A 41 -6.27 2.84 18.03
CA GLY A 41 -4.97 3.40 17.65
C GLY A 41 -4.76 4.83 18.15
N ALA A 42 -5.79 5.67 18.13
CA ALA A 42 -5.73 7.04 18.63
C ALA A 42 -5.42 7.09 20.12
N ARG A 43 -6.10 6.27 20.94
CA ARG A 43 -5.81 6.16 22.38
C ARG A 43 -4.37 5.73 22.64
N GLN A 44 -3.87 4.77 21.87
CA GLN A 44 -2.49 4.30 21.98
C GLN A 44 -1.46 5.40 21.67
N LEU A 45 -1.81 6.34 20.79
CA LEU A 45 -0.99 7.51 20.44
C LEU A 45 -1.23 8.74 21.34
N GLY A 46 -2.09 8.65 22.36
CA GLY A 46 -2.47 9.80 23.19
C GLY A 46 -3.27 10.87 22.44
N LEU A 47 -3.89 10.52 21.31
CA LEU A 47 -4.77 11.40 20.55
C LEU A 47 -6.19 11.38 21.12
N LYS A 48 -6.94 12.45 20.84
CA LYS A 48 -8.31 12.63 21.33
C LYS A 48 -9.25 11.49 20.91
N ASP A 49 -9.22 11.14 19.64
CA ASP A 49 -10.12 10.15 19.02
C ASP A 49 -9.58 9.73 17.63
N GLY A 50 -10.26 8.76 17.01
CA GLY A 50 -9.94 8.28 15.66
C GLY A 50 -10.07 9.37 14.59
N ALA A 51 -10.88 10.42 14.79
CA ALA A 51 -10.98 11.52 13.84
C ALA A 51 -9.70 12.37 13.84
N ALA A 52 -9.10 12.62 15.00
CA ALA A 52 -7.78 13.25 15.12
C ALA A 52 -6.70 12.40 14.44
N LEU A 53 -6.71 11.08 14.65
CA LEU A 53 -5.80 10.15 13.98
C LEU A 53 -5.95 10.22 12.44
N PHE A 54 -7.18 10.10 11.92
CA PHE A 54 -7.44 10.19 10.49
C PHE A 54 -7.04 11.54 9.90
N SER A 55 -7.20 12.63 10.65
CA SER A 55 -6.78 13.97 10.22
C SER A 55 -5.26 14.01 10.00
N GLN A 56 -4.47 13.48 10.94
CA GLN A 56 -3.02 13.42 10.79
C GLN A 56 -2.57 12.47 9.67
N MET A 57 -3.24 11.33 9.49
CA MET A 57 -2.99 10.44 8.33
C MET A 57 -3.23 11.17 7.01
N LYS A 58 -4.37 11.86 6.86
CA LYS A 58 -4.70 12.61 5.63
C LYS A 58 -3.71 13.74 5.36
N ALA A 59 -3.22 14.41 6.40
CA ALA A 59 -2.17 15.41 6.29
C ALA A 59 -0.81 14.81 5.91
N GLY A 60 -0.61 13.51 6.12
CA GLY A 60 0.69 12.83 5.96
C GLY A 60 1.67 13.12 7.11
N THR A 61 1.18 13.67 8.22
CA THR A 61 1.98 14.04 9.39
C THR A 61 2.11 12.91 10.41
N LEU A 62 1.22 11.92 10.36
CA LEU A 62 1.37 10.68 11.12
C LEU A 62 2.15 9.66 10.28
N ALA A 63 3.35 9.31 10.73
CA ALA A 63 4.18 8.33 10.06
C ALA A 63 3.54 6.93 10.06
N VAL A 64 3.66 6.21 8.95
CA VAL A 64 3.00 4.90 8.77
C VAL A 64 3.49 3.85 9.77
N ASP A 65 4.76 3.91 10.19
CA ASP A 65 5.35 3.03 11.19
C ASP A 65 4.71 3.22 12.57
N THR A 66 4.56 4.49 12.97
CA THR A 66 3.97 4.92 14.22
C THR A 66 2.50 4.52 14.28
N ASN A 67 1.77 4.74 13.19
CA ASN A 67 0.37 4.33 13.09
C ASN A 67 0.19 2.80 13.17
N GLN A 68 0.93 2.04 12.37
CA GLN A 68 0.80 0.58 12.35
C GLN A 68 1.21 -0.05 13.69
N ASN A 69 2.28 0.43 14.32
CA ASN A 69 2.71 -0.06 15.62
C ASN A 69 1.72 0.28 16.73
N ALA A 70 1.13 1.49 16.70
CA ALA A 70 0.09 1.86 17.65
C ALA A 70 -1.15 0.98 17.48
N LEU A 71 -1.55 0.70 16.24
CA LEU A 71 -2.67 -0.18 15.96
C LEU A 71 -2.39 -1.61 16.45
N ALA A 72 -1.19 -2.14 16.18
CA ALA A 72 -0.80 -3.47 16.65
C ALA A 72 -0.79 -3.58 18.17
N ALA A 73 -0.28 -2.56 18.86
CA ALA A 73 -0.29 -2.49 20.32
C ALA A 73 -1.70 -2.33 20.92
N ALA A 74 -2.62 -1.71 20.17
CA ALA A 74 -4.01 -1.51 20.59
C ALA A 74 -4.92 -2.72 20.32
N ASP A 75 -4.46 -3.73 19.57
CA ASP A 75 -5.26 -4.91 19.26
C ASP A 75 -5.51 -5.75 20.52
N PRO A 76 -6.78 -5.91 20.95
CA PRO A 76 -7.11 -6.70 22.14
C PRO A 76 -6.71 -8.18 22.03
N LYS A 77 -6.53 -8.71 20.82
CA LYS A 77 -6.08 -10.10 20.60
C LYS A 77 -4.56 -10.23 20.44
N GLY A 78 -3.83 -9.11 20.30
CA GLY A 78 -2.38 -9.10 20.10
C GLY A 78 -1.92 -9.85 18.85
N MET A 79 -2.76 -9.93 17.82
CA MET A 79 -2.49 -10.67 16.58
C MET A 79 -2.18 -9.75 15.40
N ALA A 80 -2.56 -8.47 15.49
CA ALA A 80 -2.31 -7.48 14.45
C ALA A 80 -0.81 -7.39 14.13
N GLU A 81 -0.47 -7.37 12.84
CA GLU A 81 0.92 -7.21 12.40
C GLU A 81 1.45 -5.85 12.81
N ASN A 82 2.65 -5.80 13.36
CA ASN A 82 3.36 -4.54 13.55
C ASN A 82 4.02 -4.07 12.25
N TYR A 83 4.54 -2.84 12.24
CA TYR A 83 5.18 -2.24 11.08
C TYR A 83 6.29 -3.12 10.48
N GLN A 84 7.15 -3.69 11.32
CA GLN A 84 8.30 -4.47 10.84
C GLN A 84 7.87 -5.79 10.19
N GLN A 85 6.83 -6.44 10.70
CA GLN A 85 6.27 -7.66 10.10
C GLN A 85 5.73 -7.39 8.69
N VAL A 86 4.91 -6.34 8.54
CA VAL A 86 4.37 -5.94 7.22
C VAL A 86 5.51 -5.54 6.28
N LYS A 87 6.47 -4.75 6.76
CA LYS A 87 7.63 -4.30 5.97
C LYS A 87 8.46 -5.47 5.44
N ASN A 88 8.81 -6.40 6.31
CA ASN A 88 9.62 -7.55 5.94
C ASN A 88 8.99 -8.35 4.79
N ARG A 89 7.70 -8.70 4.90
CA ARG A 89 7.04 -9.50 3.87
C ARG A 89 6.76 -8.73 2.58
N THR A 90 6.44 -7.43 2.66
CA THR A 90 6.16 -6.61 1.48
C THR A 90 7.45 -6.30 0.71
N GLN A 91 8.55 -6.00 1.40
CA GLN A 91 9.85 -5.80 0.76
C GLN A 91 10.44 -7.10 0.20
N ALA A 92 10.25 -8.25 0.87
CA ALA A 92 10.62 -9.55 0.31
C ALA A 92 9.82 -9.88 -0.97
N ALA A 93 8.53 -9.53 -1.01
CA ALA A 93 7.72 -9.65 -2.22
C ALA A 93 8.21 -8.72 -3.33
N LEU A 94 8.55 -7.46 -3.02
CA LEU A 94 9.13 -6.52 -3.99
C LEU A 94 10.45 -7.02 -4.56
N HIS A 95 11.32 -7.57 -3.71
CA HIS A 95 12.57 -8.20 -4.14
C HIS A 95 12.31 -9.36 -5.11
N THR A 96 11.41 -10.28 -4.74
CA THR A 96 10.98 -11.40 -5.59
C THR A 96 10.42 -10.91 -6.94
N ILE A 97 9.66 -9.82 -6.96
CA ILE A 97 9.13 -9.22 -8.19
C ILE A 97 10.27 -8.73 -9.09
N VAL A 98 11.24 -8.02 -8.52
CA VAL A 98 12.39 -7.48 -9.27
C VAL A 98 13.27 -8.59 -9.83
N GLU A 99 13.64 -9.58 -9.03
CA GLU A 99 14.46 -10.73 -9.49
C GLU A 99 13.79 -11.46 -10.65
N ASN A 100 12.49 -11.73 -10.51
CA ASN A 100 11.68 -12.35 -11.55
C ASN A 100 11.61 -11.52 -12.83
N ALA A 101 11.45 -10.20 -12.70
CA ALA A 101 11.43 -9.30 -13.84
C ALA A 101 12.79 -9.27 -14.56
N GLN A 102 13.89 -9.22 -13.82
CA GLN A 102 15.24 -9.28 -14.39
C GLN A 102 15.50 -10.59 -15.11
N ALA A 103 15.15 -11.73 -14.50
CA ALA A 103 15.34 -13.06 -15.08
C ALA A 103 14.55 -13.26 -16.39
N ARG A 104 13.37 -12.65 -16.52
CA ARG A 104 12.53 -12.72 -17.73
C ARG A 104 12.77 -11.60 -18.73
N GLY A 105 13.54 -10.57 -18.37
CA GLY A 105 13.73 -9.37 -19.18
C GLY A 105 12.51 -8.42 -19.18
N ASP A 106 11.58 -8.58 -18.24
CA ASP A 106 10.38 -7.73 -18.11
C ASP A 106 10.79 -6.27 -17.84
N LYS A 107 10.16 -5.31 -18.54
CA LYS A 107 10.40 -3.87 -18.34
C LYS A 107 9.31 -3.17 -17.54
N ASN A 108 8.11 -3.75 -17.51
CA ASN A 108 6.97 -3.24 -16.75
C ASN A 108 6.31 -4.40 -16.02
N VAL A 109 6.03 -4.23 -14.74
CA VAL A 109 5.31 -5.20 -13.92
C VAL A 109 4.10 -4.52 -13.31
N LEU A 110 2.92 -5.13 -13.46
CA LEU A 110 1.73 -4.75 -12.72
C LEU A 110 1.63 -5.58 -11.44
N ALA A 111 1.80 -4.94 -10.29
CA ALA A 111 1.50 -5.51 -9.00
C ALA A 111 0.24 -4.87 -8.41
N ILE A 112 -0.60 -5.66 -7.75
CA ILE A 112 -1.82 -5.18 -7.09
C ILE A 112 -1.76 -5.61 -5.63
N SER A 113 -1.99 -4.64 -4.75
CA SER A 113 -1.91 -4.79 -3.30
C SER A 113 -2.90 -3.81 -2.65
N SER A 114 -2.74 -3.57 -1.36
CA SER A 114 -3.63 -2.78 -0.51
C SER A 114 -2.90 -1.56 0.07
N GLY A 115 -3.67 -0.62 0.62
CA GLY A 115 -3.18 0.71 0.97
C GLY A 115 -2.02 0.67 1.95
N THR A 116 -2.22 0.06 3.12
CA THR A 116 -1.22 0.07 4.20
C THR A 116 0.02 -0.72 3.81
N ALA A 117 -0.18 -1.89 3.19
CA ALA A 117 0.91 -2.70 2.65
C ALA A 117 1.78 -1.93 1.64
N MET A 118 1.17 -1.19 0.71
CA MET A 118 1.94 -0.38 -0.25
C MET A 118 2.67 0.79 0.41
N GLN A 119 2.04 1.50 1.36
CA GLN A 119 2.69 2.58 2.11
C GLN A 119 3.93 2.08 2.87
N ILE A 120 3.81 0.93 3.53
CA ILE A 120 4.92 0.31 4.28
C ILE A 120 5.99 -0.25 3.33
N MET A 121 5.61 -0.85 2.20
CA MET A 121 6.56 -1.37 1.21
C MET A 121 7.53 -0.27 0.74
N ILE A 122 7.02 0.93 0.47
CA ILE A 122 7.81 2.06 -0.05
C ILE A 122 8.46 2.91 1.04
N SER A 123 8.29 2.58 2.33
CA SER A 123 8.65 3.48 3.43
C SER A 123 10.11 3.93 3.41
N ASP A 124 11.00 3.04 2.95
CA ASP A 124 12.46 3.26 2.91
C ASP A 124 12.95 3.58 1.50
N LEU A 125 12.04 3.57 0.51
CA LEU A 125 12.37 3.79 -0.90
C LEU A 125 12.22 5.26 -1.29
N THR A 126 11.73 6.11 -0.38
CA THR A 126 11.50 7.53 -0.60
C THR A 126 11.44 8.32 0.71
N ASP A 127 11.87 9.58 0.67
CA ASP A 127 11.72 10.55 1.76
C ASP A 127 10.47 11.44 1.59
N ASP A 128 9.70 11.26 0.51
CA ASP A 128 8.47 12.00 0.28
C ASP A 128 7.40 11.60 1.32
N ASN A 129 6.94 12.58 2.10
CA ASN A 129 5.89 12.43 3.11
C ASN A 129 4.55 11.94 2.53
N ALA A 130 4.34 12.02 1.21
CA ALA A 130 3.20 11.39 0.55
C ALA A 130 3.11 9.89 0.83
N LYS A 131 4.22 9.21 1.14
CA LYS A 131 4.23 7.79 1.56
C LYS A 131 3.35 7.50 2.79
N ASN A 132 3.16 8.50 3.66
CA ASN A 132 2.34 8.40 4.87
C ASN A 132 0.85 8.65 4.61
N LYS A 133 0.48 9.18 3.44
CA LYS A 133 -0.92 9.52 3.14
C LYS A 133 -1.72 8.30 2.69
N PRO A 134 -2.98 8.16 3.14
CA PRO A 134 -3.87 7.11 2.64
C PRO A 134 -3.94 7.12 1.11
N LEU A 135 -3.84 5.93 0.52
CA LEU A 135 -3.96 5.76 -0.93
C LEU A 135 -5.43 5.59 -1.30
N ALA A 136 -5.88 6.34 -2.31
CA ALA A 136 -7.21 6.13 -2.89
C ALA A 136 -7.27 4.78 -3.62
N ASN A 137 -8.46 4.18 -3.66
CA ASN A 137 -8.67 2.97 -4.46
C ASN A 137 -8.32 3.24 -5.94
N ALA A 138 -7.62 2.30 -6.55
CA ALA A 138 -7.07 2.38 -7.91
C ALA A 138 -5.98 3.45 -8.13
N ALA A 139 -5.51 4.11 -7.07
CA ALA A 139 -4.33 4.96 -7.16
C ALA A 139 -3.08 4.12 -7.50
N VAL A 140 -2.15 4.72 -8.24
CA VAL A 140 -0.90 4.07 -8.65
C VAL A 140 0.25 4.60 -7.81
N VAL A 141 1.05 3.66 -7.30
CA VAL A 141 2.40 3.92 -6.80
C VAL A 141 3.37 3.38 -7.85
N LYS A 142 4.21 4.26 -8.41
CA LYS A 142 5.21 3.87 -9.39
C LYS A 142 6.55 3.73 -8.69
N ILE A 143 7.07 2.50 -8.68
CA ILE A 143 8.41 2.16 -8.21
C ILE A 143 9.28 1.88 -9.44
N VAL A 144 10.45 2.50 -9.52
CA VAL A 144 11.44 2.25 -10.56
C VAL A 144 12.64 1.57 -9.91
N TYR A 145 13.09 0.47 -10.49
CA TYR A 145 14.32 -0.22 -10.10
C TYR A 145 15.34 -0.16 -11.23
N LYS A 146 16.55 0.32 -10.96
CA LYS A 146 17.65 0.38 -11.91
C LYS A 146 18.98 0.26 -11.19
N ASP A 147 19.85 -0.63 -11.67
CA ASP A 147 21.23 -0.79 -11.20
C ASP A 147 21.35 -0.91 -9.66
N GLY A 148 20.50 -1.74 -9.05
CA GLY A 148 20.49 -1.95 -7.60
C GLY A 148 19.74 -0.90 -6.79
N LYS A 149 19.16 0.13 -7.42
CA LYS A 149 18.55 1.28 -6.74
C LYS A 149 17.07 1.38 -7.05
N TYR A 150 16.29 1.72 -6.01
CA TYR A 150 14.88 2.04 -6.11
C TYR A 150 14.65 3.55 -6.12
N THR A 151 13.64 4.01 -6.86
CA THR A 151 13.03 5.33 -6.72
C THR A 151 11.51 5.23 -6.79
N VAL A 152 10.80 6.18 -6.17
CA VAL A 152 9.33 6.20 -6.15
C VAL A 152 8.81 7.52 -6.73
N PRO A 153 8.88 7.72 -8.07
CA PRO A 153 8.50 8.98 -8.70
C PRO A 153 7.02 9.34 -8.62
N GLU A 154 6.14 8.39 -8.28
CA GLU A 154 4.71 8.64 -8.18
C GLU A 154 4.14 7.88 -6.98
N ILE A 155 3.48 8.59 -6.07
CA ILE A 155 2.86 8.01 -4.88
C ILE A 155 1.37 8.37 -4.89
N GLY A 156 0.52 7.36 -5.02
CA GLY A 156 -0.93 7.53 -4.93
C GLY A 156 -1.55 8.38 -6.02
N THR A 157 -1.01 8.38 -7.24
CA THR A 157 -1.56 9.18 -8.34
C THR A 157 -2.84 8.57 -8.94
N MET A 158 -3.83 9.42 -9.22
CA MET A 158 -5.07 9.05 -9.91
C MET A 158 -5.07 9.34 -11.41
N LYS A 159 -3.96 9.89 -11.95
CA LYS A 159 -3.87 10.33 -13.35
C LYS A 159 -4.21 9.24 -14.37
N TYR A 160 -3.96 7.97 -14.03
CA TYR A 160 -4.28 6.83 -14.89
C TYR A 160 -5.79 6.55 -14.97
N VAL A 161 -6.49 6.70 -13.85
CA VAL A 161 -7.96 6.59 -13.80
C VAL A 161 -8.58 7.75 -14.57
N GLU A 162 -8.06 8.96 -14.39
CA GLU A 162 -8.52 10.17 -15.09
C GLU A 162 -8.30 10.04 -16.61
N ALA A 163 -7.11 9.62 -17.04
CA ALA A 163 -6.81 9.37 -18.44
C ALA A 163 -7.72 8.27 -19.03
N GLY A 164 -7.98 7.21 -18.26
CA GLY A 164 -8.91 6.14 -18.66
C GLY A 164 -10.33 6.66 -18.88
N LYS A 165 -10.85 7.51 -17.99
CA LYS A 165 -12.17 8.15 -18.16
C LYS A 165 -12.23 9.00 -19.42
N GLN A 166 -11.25 9.89 -19.62
CA GLN A 166 -11.18 10.74 -20.82
C GLN A 166 -11.08 9.94 -22.12
N ALA A 167 -10.41 8.79 -22.10
CA ALA A 167 -10.30 7.90 -23.27
C ALA A 167 -11.62 7.16 -23.57
N LEU A 168 -12.45 6.91 -22.55
CA LEU A 168 -13.79 6.33 -22.72
C LEU A 168 -14.80 7.37 -23.22
N ASP A 169 -14.76 8.59 -22.71
CA ASP A 169 -15.68 9.67 -23.12
C ASP A 169 -15.49 10.11 -24.58
N LYS A 170 -14.34 9.78 -25.18
CA LYS A 170 -14.00 10.06 -26.59
C LYS A 170 -14.35 8.92 -27.55
N LYS A 171 -14.87 7.79 -27.06
CA LYS A 171 -15.35 6.66 -27.87
C LYS A 171 -16.86 6.76 -28.08
#